data_AF-A0AAE0DBB6-F1
#
_entry.id   AF-A0AAE0DBB6-F1
#
_cell.length_a   1.000
_cell.length_b   1.000
_cell.length_c   1.000
_cell.angle_alpha   90.00
_cell.angle_beta   90.00
_cell.angle_gamma   90.00
#
_symmetry.space_group_name_H-M   'P 1'
#
loop_
_entity.id
_entity.type
_entity.pdbx_description
1 polymer ?
#
loop_
_entity_poly.entity_id
_entity_poly.type
_entity_poly.pdbx_seq_one_letter_code
_entity_poly.pdbx_strand_id
1 'polypeptide(L)'
;MRWHYLSRQLQRSSEHRASRRLQVDEISRSTPEIRKTRRPDRANSTPGHKLSIALTSIKMAGGVEHHKLALDPALVKLGHMQSNRHIFFRWTPRTARISFIYIAVVPAIIGYIGYKTDGLWDLRAKRKGDLVYER
;
A
#
# COMPACT_ATOMS: atom_id res chain seq x y z
N MET A 1 34.71 32.20 30.26
CA MET A 1 34.59 30.80 29.78
C MET A 1 33.35 30.51 28.88
N ARG A 2 32.54 31.50 28.47
CA ARG A 2 31.28 31.29 27.71
C ARG A 2 31.37 31.56 26.19
N TRP A 3 32.57 31.81 25.66
CA TRP A 3 32.79 32.12 24.24
C TRP A 3 33.25 30.90 23.40
N HIS A 4 33.82 29.86 24.02
CA HIS A 4 34.28 28.65 23.31
C HIS A 4 33.17 27.64 22.95
N TYR A 5 31.94 27.85 23.42
CA TYR A 5 30.79 26.99 23.08
C TYR A 5 30.08 27.43 21.81
N LEU A 6 29.98 28.74 21.56
CA LEU A 6 29.31 29.30 20.39
C LEU A 6 30.08 29.04 19.09
N SER A 7 31.42 29.04 19.13
CA SER A 7 32.24 28.71 17.96
C SER A 7 32.11 27.25 17.53
N ARG A 8 31.94 26.31 18.48
CA ARG A 8 31.70 24.89 18.15
C ARG A 8 30.31 24.62 17.56
N GLN A 9 29.30 25.39 17.94
CA GLN A 9 27.94 25.24 17.40
C GLN A 9 27.87 25.68 15.93
N LEU A 10 28.55 26.77 15.59
CA LEU A 10 28.59 27.25 14.21
C LEU A 10 29.38 26.31 13.28
N GLN A 11 30.50 25.76 13.77
CA GLN A 11 31.32 24.78 13.03
C GLN A 11 30.54 23.48 12.75
N ARG A 12 29.75 22.97 13.71
CA ARG A 12 28.88 21.80 13.46
C ARG A 12 27.78 22.08 12.43
N SER A 13 27.27 23.31 12.36
CA SER A 13 26.22 23.66 11.41
C SER A 13 26.72 23.71 9.96
N SER A 14 27.98 24.09 9.72
CA SER A 14 28.57 24.14 8.38
C SER A 14 28.89 22.74 7.86
N GLU A 15 29.38 21.85 8.72
CA GLU A 15 29.63 20.44 8.39
C GLU A 15 28.33 19.72 7.96
N HIS A 16 27.23 19.92 8.68
CA HIS A 16 25.93 19.34 8.31
C HIS A 16 25.35 19.89 7.00
N ARG A 17 25.71 21.10 6.58
CA ARG A 17 25.31 21.66 5.27
C ARG A 17 26.17 21.12 4.14
N ALA A 18 27.46 20.92 4.37
CA ALA A 18 28.37 20.31 3.41
C ALA A 18 27.98 18.85 3.11
N SER A 19 27.70 18.04 4.14
CA SER A 19 27.30 16.64 3.96
C SER A 19 25.97 16.49 3.23
N ARG A 20 25.01 17.41 3.43
CA ARG A 20 23.74 17.40 2.69
C ARG A 20 23.94 17.71 1.20
N ARG A 21 24.89 18.56 0.83
CA ARG A 21 25.20 18.84 -0.58
C ARG A 21 25.80 17.61 -1.27
N LEU A 22 26.77 16.96 -0.63
CA LEU A 22 27.41 15.77 -1.20
C LEU A 22 26.42 14.61 -1.39
N GLN A 23 25.46 14.45 -0.46
CA GLN A 23 24.44 13.41 -0.57
C GLN A 23 23.43 13.68 -1.71
N VAL A 24 23.10 14.94 -1.99
CA VAL A 24 22.23 15.32 -3.12
C VAL A 24 22.93 15.08 -4.47
N ASP A 25 24.24 15.35 -4.54
CA ASP A 25 25.04 15.11 -5.75
C ASP A 25 25.20 13.60 -6.04
N GLU A 26 25.29 12.76 -4.99
CA GLU A 26 25.36 11.31 -5.13
C GLU A 26 24.01 10.68 -5.53
N ILE A 27 22.90 11.22 -5.02
CA ILE A 27 21.55 10.82 -5.45
C ILE A 27 21.32 11.17 -6.94
N SER A 28 21.89 12.29 -7.44
CA SER A 28 21.81 12.62 -8.87
C SER A 28 22.60 11.67 -9.77
N ARG A 29 23.72 11.09 -9.29
CA ARG A 29 24.54 10.15 -10.09
C ARG A 29 23.98 8.72 -10.14
N SER A 30 23.14 8.34 -9.18
CA SER A 30 22.57 6.99 -9.08
C SER A 30 21.24 6.81 -9.81
N THR A 31 20.72 7.86 -10.47
CA THR A 31 19.56 7.72 -11.35
C THR A 31 20.04 7.13 -12.69
N PRO A 32 19.71 5.86 -13.02
CA PRO A 32 20.07 5.33 -14.33
C PRO A 32 19.34 6.15 -15.39
N GLU A 33 20.12 6.83 -16.22
CA GLU A 33 19.69 7.48 -17.44
C GLU A 33 18.82 6.49 -18.21
N ILE A 34 17.53 6.82 -18.39
CA ILE A 34 16.60 6.01 -19.16
C ILE A 34 17.15 5.96 -20.58
N ARG A 35 17.83 4.85 -20.86
CA ARG A 35 18.49 4.52 -22.12
C ARG A 35 17.50 4.76 -23.25
N LYS A 36 17.70 5.86 -23.95
CA LYS A 36 17.07 6.21 -25.23
C LYS A 36 17.01 4.95 -26.07
N THR A 37 15.81 4.49 -26.39
CA THR A 37 15.57 3.27 -27.15
C THR A 37 16.35 3.33 -28.46
N ARG A 38 17.41 2.51 -28.53
CA ARG A 38 18.14 2.27 -29.77
C ARG A 38 17.13 1.67 -30.76
N ARG A 39 16.81 2.41 -31.81
CA ARG A 39 16.13 1.86 -33.00
C ARG A 39 16.97 0.67 -33.48
N PRO A 40 16.41 -0.54 -33.66
CA PRO A 40 17.15 -1.60 -34.33
C PRO A 40 17.16 -1.28 -35.82
N ASP A 41 18.36 -0.95 -36.30
CA ASP A 41 18.64 -0.82 -37.71
C ASP A 41 18.41 -2.14 -38.43
N ARG A 42 17.84 -1.96 -39.62
CA ARG A 42 17.61 -2.92 -40.69
C ARG A 42 18.90 -3.67 -41.07
N ALA A 43 18.71 -4.96 -41.37
CA ALA A 43 19.51 -5.83 -42.26
C ALA A 43 20.48 -6.83 -41.61
N ASN A 44 20.09 -8.12 -41.65
CA ASN A 44 20.92 -9.23 -42.11
C ASN A 44 20.11 -10.54 -42.20
N SER A 45 19.84 -10.95 -43.43
CA SER A 45 19.33 -12.26 -43.83
C SER A 45 20.41 -13.33 -43.70
N THR A 46 20.14 -14.41 -42.96
CA THR A 46 20.83 -15.70 -43.12
C THR A 46 19.89 -16.84 -42.68
N PRO A 47 19.59 -17.84 -43.53
CA PRO A 47 18.74 -18.96 -43.15
C PRO A 47 19.59 -20.04 -42.47
N GLY A 48 19.46 -20.18 -41.16
CA GLY A 48 20.09 -21.24 -40.38
C GLY A 48 19.06 -21.86 -39.45
N HIS A 49 18.78 -23.15 -39.67
CA HIS A 49 17.85 -23.97 -38.90
C HIS A 49 17.94 -23.73 -37.39
N LYS A 50 16.90 -23.13 -36.80
CA LYS A 50 16.60 -23.22 -35.38
C LYS A 50 15.09 -23.39 -35.24
N LEU A 51 14.69 -24.49 -34.63
CA LEU A 51 13.32 -24.77 -34.19
C LEU A 51 12.84 -23.59 -33.33
N SER A 52 12.12 -22.67 -33.97
CA SER A 52 11.51 -21.52 -33.33
C SER A 52 10.24 -22.03 -32.66
N ILE A 53 10.31 -22.22 -31.35
CA ILE A 53 9.12 -22.25 -30.51
C ILE A 53 8.48 -20.88 -30.73
N ALA A 54 7.47 -20.82 -31.59
CA ALA A 54 6.74 -19.60 -31.84
C ALA A 54 6.16 -19.17 -30.49
N LEU A 55 6.77 -18.12 -29.90
CA LEU A 55 6.10 -17.28 -28.93
C LEU A 55 4.86 -16.74 -29.64
N THR A 56 3.76 -17.48 -29.54
CA THR A 56 2.44 -16.99 -29.89
C THR A 56 2.24 -15.76 -29.01
N SER A 57 2.48 -14.58 -29.58
CA SER A 57 2.14 -13.32 -28.96
C SER A 57 0.64 -13.39 -28.70
N ILE A 58 0.25 -13.61 -27.44
CA ILE A 58 -1.14 -13.57 -27.00
C ILE A 58 -1.58 -12.14 -27.25
N LYS A 59 -2.18 -11.93 -28.41
CA LYS A 59 -2.74 -10.66 -28.85
C LYS A 59 -3.98 -10.47 -27.98
N MET A 60 -3.83 -9.73 -26.88
CA MET A 60 -4.95 -9.29 -26.06
C MET A 60 -5.83 -8.39 -26.94
N ALA A 61 -6.80 -8.99 -27.63
CA ALA A 61 -7.77 -8.28 -28.45
C ALA A 61 -8.83 -7.64 -27.53
N GLY A 62 -8.39 -6.68 -26.72
CA GLY A 62 -9.24 -5.78 -25.95
C GLY A 62 -9.38 -4.46 -26.70
N GLY A 63 -10.24 -4.43 -27.71
CA GLY A 63 -10.68 -3.18 -28.34
C GLY A 63 -11.62 -2.44 -27.40
N VAL A 64 -11.05 -1.72 -26.42
CA VAL A 64 -11.79 -0.79 -25.58
C VAL A 64 -11.16 0.56 -25.85
N GLU A 65 -11.94 1.48 -26.41
CA GLU A 65 -11.57 2.89 -26.56
C GLU A 65 -11.08 3.41 -25.19
N HIS A 66 -9.77 3.41 -24.99
CA HIS A 66 -9.16 3.97 -23.80
C HIS A 66 -9.40 5.46 -23.87
N HIS A 67 -10.50 5.92 -23.27
CA HIS A 67 -10.67 7.32 -22.96
C HIS A 67 -9.40 7.74 -22.24
N LYS A 68 -8.56 8.53 -22.92
CA LYS A 68 -7.41 9.19 -22.35
C LYS A 68 -7.95 10.27 -21.43
N LEU A 69 -8.62 9.85 -20.36
CA LEU A 69 -8.82 10.67 -19.19
C LEU A 69 -7.40 11.04 -18.78
N ALA A 70 -7.11 12.34 -18.78
CA ALA A 70 -5.91 12.85 -18.15
C ALA A 70 -6.05 12.52 -16.66
N LEU A 71 -5.59 11.32 -16.29
CA LEU A 71 -5.60 10.86 -14.92
C LEU A 71 -4.65 11.77 -14.16
N ASP A 72 -5.22 12.54 -13.23
CA ASP A 72 -4.42 13.39 -12.36
C ASP A 72 -3.38 12.51 -11.64
N PRO A 73 -2.07 12.82 -11.76
CA PRO A 73 -1.03 12.05 -11.08
C PRO A 73 -1.25 11.97 -9.56
N ALA A 74 -1.92 12.96 -8.94
CA ALA A 74 -2.24 12.89 -7.52
C ALA A 74 -3.31 11.83 -7.21
N LEU A 75 -4.35 11.71 -8.04
CA LEU A 75 -5.38 10.69 -7.88
C LEU A 75 -4.83 9.27 -8.10
N VAL A 76 -3.98 9.09 -9.12
CA VAL A 76 -3.29 7.82 -9.39
C VAL A 76 -2.42 7.44 -8.18
N LYS A 77 -1.65 8.40 -7.65
CA LYS A 77 -0.83 8.18 -6.46
C LYS A 77 -1.68 7.82 -5.24
N LEU A 78 -2.81 8.47 -5.01
CA LEU A 78 -3.73 8.14 -3.93
C LEU A 78 -4.24 6.71 -4.05
N GLY A 79 -4.67 6.29 -5.25
CA GLY A 79 -5.07 4.92 -5.54
C GLY A 79 -3.99 3.93 -5.14
N HIS A 80 -2.75 4.15 -5.59
CA HIS A 80 -1.61 3.30 -5.22
C HIS A 80 -1.34 3.28 -3.71
N MET A 81 -1.46 4.41 -3.01
CA MET A 81 -1.26 4.48 -1.54
C MET A 81 -2.34 3.69 -0.77
N GLN A 82 -3.59 3.69 -1.25
CA GLN A 82 -4.67 2.92 -0.63
C GLN A 82 -4.49 1.41 -0.87
N SER A 83 -4.26 1.00 -2.13
CA SER A 83 -4.11 -0.42 -2.49
C SER A 83 -2.86 -1.05 -1.86
N ASN A 84 -1.74 -0.33 -1.83
CA ASN A 84 -0.47 -0.84 -1.31
C ASN A 84 -0.32 -0.66 0.21
N ARG A 85 -1.36 -0.22 0.93
CA ARG A 85 -1.30 0.02 2.38
C ARG A 85 -0.83 -1.21 3.18
N HIS A 86 -1.21 -2.40 2.73
CA HIS A 86 -0.84 -3.66 3.38
C HIS A 86 0.67 -3.93 3.36
N ILE A 87 1.39 -3.45 2.33
CA ILE A 87 2.85 -3.62 2.19
C ILE A 87 3.59 -2.79 3.24
N PHE A 88 3.07 -1.59 3.55
CA PHE A 88 3.68 -0.67 4.51
C PHE A 88 3.15 -0.84 5.93
N PHE A 89 2.30 -1.84 6.17
CA PHE A 89 1.72 -2.09 7.48
C PHE A 89 2.76 -2.58 8.50
N ARG A 90 2.63 -2.14 9.75
CA ARG A 90 3.52 -2.49 10.85
C ARG A 90 2.72 -2.88 12.08
N TRP A 91 3.12 -3.98 12.73
CA TRP A 91 2.59 -4.38 14.03
C TRP A 91 3.17 -3.50 15.13
N THR A 92 2.44 -2.44 15.47
CA THR A 92 2.73 -1.58 16.61
C THR A 92 1.82 -1.96 17.77
N PRO A 93 2.19 -1.70 19.03
CA PRO A 93 1.32 -2.04 20.17
C PRO A 93 -0.06 -1.38 20.07
N ARG A 94 -0.15 -0.19 19.47
CA ARG A 94 -1.43 0.49 19.22
C ARG A 94 -2.28 -0.26 18.21
N THR A 95 -1.73 -0.59 17.04
CA THR A 95 -2.48 -1.27 15.97
C THR A 95 -2.85 -2.69 16.35
N ALA A 96 -1.96 -3.41 17.05
CA ALA A 96 -2.21 -4.76 17.53
C ALA A 96 -3.37 -4.85 18.54
N ARG A 97 -3.45 -3.89 19.47
CA ARG A 97 -4.56 -3.82 20.42
C ARG A 97 -5.89 -3.59 19.71
N ILE A 98 -5.92 -2.66 18.77
CA ILE A 98 -7.14 -2.32 18.02
C ILE A 98 -7.60 -3.52 17.20
N SER A 99 -6.71 -4.15 16.43
CA SER A 99 -7.07 -5.30 15.62
C SER A 99 -7.54 -6.48 16.48
N PHE A 100 -6.89 -6.73 17.62
CA PHE A 100 -7.32 -7.78 18.55
C PHE A 100 -8.73 -7.53 19.10
N ILE A 101 -9.06 -6.30 19.50
CA ILE A 101 -10.40 -5.95 20.01
C ILE A 101 -11.47 -6.24 18.96
N TYR A 102 -11.26 -5.80 17.72
CA TYR A 102 -12.28 -5.96 16.67
C TYR A 102 -12.38 -7.38 16.11
N ILE A 103 -11.29 -8.15 16.10
CA ILE A 103 -11.29 -9.51 15.56
C ILE A 103 -11.74 -10.53 16.62
N ALA A 104 -11.39 -10.34 17.89
CA ALA A 104 -11.67 -11.31 18.94
C ALA A 104 -12.72 -10.81 19.93
N VAL A 105 -12.48 -9.65 20.57
CA VAL A 105 -13.29 -9.20 21.73
C VAL A 105 -14.71 -8.87 21.31
N VAL A 106 -14.90 -8.06 20.27
CA VAL A 106 -16.25 -7.64 19.82
C VAL A 106 -17.08 -8.85 19.34
N PRO A 107 -16.57 -9.72 18.45
CA PRO A 107 -17.32 -10.92 18.06
C PRO A 107 -17.57 -11.88 19.23
N ALA A 108 -16.64 -12.01 20.18
CA ALA A 108 -16.86 -12.86 21.36
C ALA A 108 -17.98 -12.33 22.27
N ILE A 109 -18.06 -11.01 22.49
CA ILE A 109 -19.13 -10.40 23.29
C ILE A 109 -20.48 -10.60 22.58
N ILE A 110 -20.54 -10.28 21.28
CA ILE A 110 -21.77 -10.44 20.48
C ILE A 110 -22.19 -11.91 20.45
N GLY A 111 -21.25 -12.82 20.20
CA GLY A 111 -21.51 -14.25 20.19
C GLY A 111 -22.00 -14.76 21.55
N TYR A 112 -21.37 -14.34 22.65
CA TYR A 112 -21.79 -14.72 23.99
C TYR A 112 -23.21 -14.27 24.31
N ILE A 113 -23.53 -13.00 24.01
CA ILE A 113 -24.89 -12.47 24.19
C ILE A 113 -25.84 -13.26 23.30
N GLY A 114 -25.53 -13.41 22.01
CA GLY A 114 -26.33 -14.17 21.06
C GLY A 114 -26.67 -15.57 21.57
N TYR A 115 -25.67 -16.36 21.97
CA TYR A 115 -25.89 -17.70 22.52
C TYR A 115 -26.71 -17.73 23.81
N LYS A 116 -26.64 -16.68 24.63
CA LYS A 116 -27.44 -16.58 25.86
C LYS A 116 -28.87 -16.11 25.59
N THR A 117 -29.08 -15.29 24.58
CA THR A 117 -30.37 -14.71 24.21
C THR A 117 -31.13 -15.54 23.17
N ASP A 118 -30.47 -16.51 22.55
CA ASP A 118 -31.08 -17.39 21.57
C ASP A 118 -32.20 -18.23 22.20
N GLY A 119 -33.39 -18.19 21.60
CA GLY A 119 -34.60 -18.83 22.11
C GLY A 119 -35.18 -18.25 23.41
N LEU A 120 -34.57 -17.22 23.98
CA LEU A 120 -34.95 -16.72 25.30
C LEU A 120 -36.18 -15.80 25.25
N TRP A 121 -36.44 -15.18 24.10
CA TRP A 121 -37.47 -14.15 23.94
C TRP A 121 -38.52 -14.64 22.95
N ASP A 122 -39.69 -15.05 23.44
CA ASP A 122 -40.86 -15.32 22.59
C ASP A 122 -41.83 -14.14 22.64
N LEU A 123 -41.90 -13.41 21.54
CA LEU A 123 -42.77 -12.25 21.36
C LEU A 123 -44.08 -12.63 20.66
N ARG A 124 -44.28 -13.91 20.32
CA ARG A 124 -45.45 -14.34 19.58
C ARG A 124 -46.69 -14.30 20.48
N ALA A 125 -47.67 -13.47 20.08
CA ALA A 125 -48.99 -13.36 20.68
C ALA A 125 -49.06 -13.02 22.19
N LYS A 126 -47.98 -12.52 22.80
CA LYS A 126 -47.96 -12.06 24.21
C LYS A 126 -48.76 -10.77 24.37
N ARG A 127 -49.53 -10.63 25.46
CA ARG A 127 -50.33 -9.43 25.80
C ARG A 127 -49.66 -8.63 26.92
N LYS A 128 -50.20 -7.43 27.21
CA LYS A 128 -49.67 -6.56 28.27
C LYS A 128 -49.75 -7.28 29.63
N GLY A 129 -48.59 -7.56 30.23
CA GLY A 129 -48.47 -8.25 31.51
C GLY A 129 -47.98 -9.71 31.42
N ASP A 130 -47.88 -10.29 30.22
CA ASP A 130 -47.37 -11.66 30.04
C ASP A 130 -45.84 -11.72 30.09
N LEU A 131 -45.31 -12.84 30.59
CA LEU A 131 -43.88 -13.10 30.63
C LEU A 131 -43.34 -13.37 29.22
N VAL A 132 -42.42 -12.49 28.80
CA VAL A 132 -41.73 -12.51 27.50
C VAL A 132 -40.47 -13.39 27.52
N TYR A 133 -39.96 -13.66 28.72
CA TYR A 133 -38.73 -14.41 28.95
C TYR A 133 -39.03 -15.90 29.14
N GLU A 134 -38.48 -16.73 28.26
CA GLU A 134 -38.55 -18.19 28.33
C GLU A 134 -37.19 -18.70 28.84
N ARG A 135 -37.19 -19.52 29.90
CA ARG A 135 -35.97 -19.99 30.59
C ARG A 135 -35.91 -21.50 30.66
#